data_AF-U3TWA7-F1
#
_entry.id   AF-U3TWA7-F1
#
_cell.length_a   1.000
_cell.length_b   1.000
_cell.length_c   1.000
_cell.angle_alpha   90.00
_cell.angle_beta   90.00
_cell.angle_gamma   90.00
#
_symmetry.space_group_name_H-M   'P 1'
#
loop_
_entity.id
_entity.type
_entity.pdbx_description
1 polymer ?
#
loop_
_entity_poly.entity_id
_entity_poly.type
_entity_poly.pdbx_seq_one_letter_code
_entity_poly.pdbx_strand_id
1 'polypeptide(L)'
;MAFLSLIPAVGSAIVWVPAAIFFFATGALWKGLFLVGFFVIVVGLVDNILRPLLVGKDTKMPDYLILIATLGGMEVYGINGFVIGPLIAALFIACWNLLSGRDNRENVEETDEEFIEEGKTRV
;
A
#
# COMPACT_ATOMS: atom_id res chain seq x y z
N MET A 1 -7.40 -3.48 21.26
CA MET A 1 -7.26 -2.11 20.72
C MET A 1 -6.04 -1.91 19.80
N ALA A 2 -5.06 -2.82 19.73
CA ALA A 2 -3.89 -2.64 18.83
C ALA A 2 -4.06 -3.24 17.42
N PHE A 3 -5.04 -4.11 17.19
CA PHE A 3 -5.15 -4.91 15.96
C PHE A 3 -5.81 -4.19 14.77
N LEU A 4 -6.58 -3.12 15.02
CA LEU A 4 -7.25 -2.33 13.97
C LEU A 4 -6.35 -1.24 13.35
N SER A 5 -5.17 -0.99 13.93
CA SER A 5 -4.18 -0.05 13.38
C SER A 5 -3.35 -0.65 12.24
N LEU A 6 -3.53 -1.94 11.95
CA LEU A 6 -2.72 -2.68 10.97
C LEU A 6 -3.14 -2.41 9.51
N ILE A 7 -4.23 -1.68 9.28
CA ILE A 7 -4.72 -1.32 7.95
C ILE A 7 -4.43 0.17 7.73
N PRO A 8 -3.37 0.53 6.98
CA PRO A 8 -3.18 1.91 6.57
C PRO A 8 -4.38 2.33 5.70
N ALA A 9 -4.91 3.52 5.95
CA ALA A 9 -6.24 4.08 5.63
C ALA A 9 -7.25 4.08 6.80
N VAL A 10 -7.36 3.01 7.60
CA VAL A 10 -8.27 2.99 8.77
C VAL A 10 -7.63 3.68 9.98
N GLY A 11 -6.32 3.49 10.17
CA GLY A 11 -5.56 4.13 11.26
C GLY A 11 -5.44 5.65 11.13
N SER A 12 -5.31 6.18 9.92
CA SER A 12 -5.24 7.63 9.67
C SER A 12 -6.60 8.30 9.92
N ALA A 13 -7.70 7.68 9.46
CA ALA A 13 -9.07 8.15 9.69
C ALA A 13 -9.40 8.31 11.19
N ILE A 14 -8.94 7.39 12.04
CA ILE A 14 -9.14 7.48 13.50
C ILE A 14 -8.52 8.74 14.11
N VAL A 15 -7.45 9.28 13.54
CA VAL A 15 -6.74 10.45 14.08
C VAL A 15 -7.35 11.76 13.56
N TRP A 16 -7.61 11.87 12.25
CA TRP A 16 -8.06 13.14 11.67
C TRP A 16 -9.57 13.36 11.79
N VAL A 17 -10.39 12.31 11.90
CA VAL A 17 -11.86 12.44 12.04
C VAL A 17 -12.26 13.15 13.35
N PRO A 18 -11.73 12.78 14.54
CA PRO A 18 -12.01 13.54 15.76
C PRO A 18 -11.52 14.99 15.70
N ALA A 19 -10.38 15.23 15.05
CA ALA A 19 -9.86 16.58 14.84
C ALA A 19 -10.76 17.43 13.92
N ALA A 20 -11.32 16.82 12.86
CA ALA A 20 -12.30 17.47 12.00
C ALA A 20 -13.58 17.81 12.77
N ILE A 21 -14.10 16.87 13.56
CA ILE A 21 -15.27 17.09 14.43
C ILE A 21 -15.01 18.24 15.42
N PHE A 22 -13.82 18.32 16.01
CA PHE A 22 -13.43 19.41 16.90
C PHE A 22 -13.42 20.78 16.19
N PHE A 23 -12.88 20.86 14.96
CA PHE A 23 -12.91 22.10 14.18
C PHE A 23 -14.32 22.53 13.77
N PHE A 24 -15.21 21.57 13.49
CA PHE A 24 -16.62 21.88 13.23
C PHE A 24 -17.34 22.31 14.50
N ALA A 25 -17.07 21.67 15.64
CA ALA A 25 -17.65 22.03 16.93
C ALA A 25 -17.19 23.42 17.45
N THR A 26 -15.99 23.85 17.07
CA THR A 26 -15.44 25.18 17.44
C THR A 26 -15.85 26.31 16.47
N GLY A 27 -16.70 26.02 15.48
CA GLY A 27 -17.18 27.00 14.50
C GLY A 27 -16.16 27.36 13.40
N ALA A 28 -14.99 26.71 13.39
CA ALA A 28 -13.94 26.93 12.41
C ALA A 28 -14.18 26.11 11.12
N LEU A 29 -15.32 26.39 10.45
CA LEU A 29 -15.79 25.66 9.26
C LEU A 29 -14.74 25.54 8.15
N TRP A 30 -14.03 26.63 7.84
CA TRP A 30 -12.99 26.64 6.82
C TRP A 30 -11.80 25.72 7.14
N LYS A 31 -11.39 25.65 8.42
CA LYS A 31 -10.28 24.79 8.85
C LYS A 31 -10.69 23.32 8.84
N GLY A 32 -11.91 23.02 9.28
CA GLY A 32 -12.47 21.66 9.22
C GLY A 32 -12.61 21.15 7.78
N LEU A 33 -13.12 21.99 6.88
CA LEU A 33 -13.31 21.62 5.48
C LEU A 33 -11.98 21.40 4.76
N PHE A 34 -10.98 22.25 5.03
CA PHE A 34 -9.63 22.09 4.47
C PHE A 34 -8.96 20.81 4.98
N LEU A 35 -9.08 20.52 6.29
CA LEU A 35 -8.52 19.31 6.88
C LEU A 35 -9.14 18.05 6.24
N VAL A 36 -10.48 17.99 6.16
CA VAL A 36 -11.20 16.87 5.54
C VAL A 36 -10.79 16.72 4.07
N GLY A 37 -10.81 17.81 3.31
CA GLY A 37 -10.44 17.80 1.89
C GLY A 37 -9.01 17.33 1.68
N PHE A 38 -8.06 17.80 2.49
CA PHE A 38 -6.66 17.41 2.41
C PHE A 38 -6.48 15.91 2.71
N PHE A 39 -7.06 15.40 3.79
CA PHE A 39 -6.91 13.99 4.15
C PHE A 39 -7.64 13.07 3.17
N VAL A 40 -8.84 13.42 2.71
CA VAL A 40 -9.56 12.58 1.73
C VAL A 40 -8.87 12.59 0.37
N ILE A 41 -8.42 13.74 -0.11
CA ILE A 41 -7.82 13.85 -1.44
C ILE A 41 -6.37 13.37 -1.40
N VAL A 42 -5.51 13.94 -0.56
CA VAL A 42 -4.08 13.65 -0.57
C VAL A 42 -3.80 12.27 0.00
N VAL A 43 -4.32 11.97 1.20
CA VAL A 43 -4.06 10.65 1.83
C VAL A 43 -4.84 9.56 1.09
N GLY A 44 -6.08 9.82 0.66
CA GLY A 44 -6.82 8.89 -0.19
C GLY A 44 -6.14 8.61 -1.52
N LEU A 45 -5.57 9.61 -2.20
CA LEU A 45 -4.78 9.39 -3.42
C LEU A 45 -3.49 8.61 -3.13
N VAL A 46 -2.78 8.92 -2.05
CA VAL A 46 -1.56 8.21 -1.67
C VAL A 46 -1.86 6.74 -1.35
N ASP A 47 -2.89 6.47 -0.56
CA ASP A 47 -3.26 5.11 -0.17
C ASP A 47 -3.83 4.30 -1.34
N ASN A 48 -4.49 4.95 -2.31
CA ASN A 48 -5.17 4.29 -3.44
C ASN A 48 -4.32 4.23 -4.73
N ILE A 49 -3.30 5.08 -4.89
CA ILE A 49 -2.43 5.12 -6.09
C ILE A 49 -0.99 4.75 -5.74
N LEU A 50 -0.43 5.35 -4.68
CA LEU A 50 0.98 5.16 -4.35
C LEU A 50 1.25 3.73 -3.90
N ARG A 51 0.33 3.14 -3.11
CA ARG A 51 0.42 1.73 -2.69
C ARG A 51 0.47 0.76 -3.87
N PRO A 52 -0.50 0.74 -4.83
CA PRO A 52 -0.40 -0.15 -5.99
C PRO A 52 0.80 0.14 -6.89
N LEU A 53 1.21 1.41 -7.02
CA LEU A 53 2.37 1.80 -7.84
C LEU A 53 3.70 1.33 -7.22
N LEU A 54 3.85 1.39 -5.90
CA LEU A 54 5.05 0.97 -5.18
C LEU A 54 5.14 -0.55 -5.00
N VAL A 55 4.00 -1.25 -4.95
CA VAL A 55 3.93 -2.68 -4.58
C VAL A 55 3.76 -3.60 -5.79
N GLY A 56 3.29 -3.11 -6.94
CA GLY A 56 3.01 -3.95 -8.11
C GLY A 56 1.78 -4.84 -7.89
N LYS A 57 1.03 -5.10 -8.97
CA LYS A 57 -0.31 -5.72 -8.89
C LYS A 57 -0.29 -7.18 -8.38
N ASP A 58 0.84 -7.87 -8.49
CA ASP A 58 0.88 -9.34 -8.34
C ASP A 58 1.69 -9.79 -7.11
N THR A 59 2.41 -8.87 -6.47
CA THR A 59 3.12 -9.13 -5.22
C THR A 59 2.43 -8.42 -4.07
N LYS A 60 1.31 -8.97 -3.61
CA LYS A 60 0.64 -8.48 -2.39
C LYS A 60 1.57 -8.63 -1.19
N MET A 61 2.39 -7.60 -0.96
CA MET A 61 3.22 -7.49 0.24
C MET A 61 2.29 -7.55 1.46
N PRO A 62 2.54 -8.47 2.41
CA PRO A 62 1.72 -8.54 3.60
C PRO A 62 1.80 -7.24 4.40
N ASP A 63 0.65 -6.71 4.85
CA ASP A 63 0.58 -5.41 5.53
C ASP A 63 1.46 -5.32 6.79
N TYR A 64 1.66 -6.43 7.51
CA TYR A 64 2.57 -6.47 8.66
C TYR A 64 4.03 -6.19 8.28
N LEU A 65 4.44 -6.55 7.06
CA LEU A 65 5.80 -6.35 6.57
C LEU A 65 6.04 -4.87 6.29
N ILE A 66 5.03 -4.17 5.74
CA ILE A 66 5.04 -2.71 5.59
C ILE A 66 5.13 -2.05 6.96
N LEU A 67 4.33 -2.47 7.94
CA LEU A 67 4.37 -1.91 9.30
C LEU A 67 5.76 -2.04 9.94
N ILE A 68 6.35 -3.24 9.88
CA ILE A 68 7.68 -3.51 10.44
C ILE A 68 8.74 -2.69 9.72
N ALA A 69 8.66 -2.60 8.38
CA ALA A 69 9.59 -1.81 7.58
C ALA A 69 9.50 -0.32 7.91
N THR A 70 8.30 0.22 8.11
CA THR A 70 8.10 1.63 8.51
C THR A 70 8.65 1.90 9.90
N LEU A 71 8.34 1.06 10.89
CA LEU A 71 8.80 1.24 12.27
C LEU A 71 10.32 1.08 12.38
N GLY A 72 10.88 0.02 11.78
CA GLY A 72 12.33 -0.20 11.76
C GLY A 72 13.07 0.86 10.94
N GLY A 73 12.49 1.29 9.82
CA GLY A 73 13.01 2.41 9.04
C GLY A 73 13.05 3.69 9.86
N MET A 74 11.98 4.01 10.60
CA MET A 74 11.92 5.17 11.48
C MET A 74 12.93 5.12 12.63
N GLU A 75 13.19 3.94 13.18
CA GLU A 75 14.19 3.76 14.23
C GLU A 75 15.61 4.06 13.70
N VAL A 76 15.93 3.61 12.49
CA VAL A 76 17.27 3.75 11.89
C VAL A 76 17.49 5.13 11.24
N TYR A 77 16.48 5.66 10.57
CA TYR A 77 16.58 6.88 9.75
C TYR A 77 15.71 8.05 10.24
N GLY A 78 15.08 7.92 11.41
CA GLY A 78 14.17 8.94 11.96
C GLY A 78 12.92 9.13 11.09
N ILE A 79 12.37 10.35 11.04
CA ILE A 79 11.17 10.64 10.25
C ILE A 79 11.30 10.23 8.76
N ASN A 80 12.49 10.36 8.17
CA ASN A 80 12.73 9.98 6.77
C ASN A 80 12.61 8.46 6.56
N GLY A 81 12.83 7.69 7.62
CA GLY A 81 12.68 6.24 7.65
C GLY A 81 11.27 5.74 7.37
N PHE A 82 10.25 6.58 7.54
CA PHE A 82 8.86 6.26 7.20
C PHE A 82 8.70 5.95 5.70
N VAL A 83 9.42 6.67 4.83
CA VAL A 83 9.39 6.47 3.37
C VAL A 83 10.43 5.44 2.95
N ILE A 84 11.62 5.52 3.52
CA ILE A 84 12.76 4.67 3.15
C ILE A 84 12.51 3.19 3.52
N GLY A 85 11.88 2.92 4.66
CA GLY A 85 11.63 1.57 5.15
C GLY A 85 10.81 0.70 4.19
N PRO A 86 9.57 1.09 3.86
CA PRO A 86 8.73 0.37 2.89
C PRO A 86 9.36 0.27 1.51
N LEU A 87 10.10 1.29 1.08
CA LEU A 87 10.79 1.29 -0.22
C LEU A 87 11.84 0.18 -0.30
N ILE A 88 12.68 0.05 0.74
CA ILE A 88 13.69 -1.01 0.82
C ILE A 88 13.04 -2.38 0.87
N ALA A 89 11.98 -2.53 1.66
CA ALA A 89 11.25 -3.79 1.74
C ALA A 89 10.67 -4.18 0.38
N ALA A 90 10.03 -3.24 -0.33
CA ALA A 90 9.47 -3.46 -1.66
C ALA A 90 10.54 -3.91 -2.66
N LEU A 91 11.70 -3.24 -2.65
CA LEU A 91 12.83 -3.61 -3.48
C LEU A 91 13.36 -5.01 -3.15
N PHE A 92 13.48 -5.35 -1.86
CA PHE A 92 13.88 -6.68 -1.42
C PHE A 92 12.95 -7.75 -1.96
N ILE A 93 11.63 -7.56 -1.82
CA ILE A 93 10.64 -8.51 -2.31
C ILE A 93 10.66 -8.61 -3.84
N ALA A 94 10.84 -7.51 -4.56
CA ALA A 94 10.98 -7.52 -6.01
C ALA A 94 12.19 -8.36 -6.45
N CYS A 95 13.37 -8.13 -5.85
CA CYS A 95 14.56 -8.94 -6.11
C CYS A 95 14.36 -10.41 -5.72
N TRP A 96 13.69 -10.66 -4.60
CA TRP A 96 13.40 -12.02 -4.11
C TRP A 96 12.48 -12.78 -5.06
N ASN A 97 11.45 -12.13 -5.62
CA ASN A 97 10.55 -12.76 -6.59
C ASN A 97 11.27 -13.11 -7.89
N LEU A 98 12.13 -12.21 -8.37
CA LEU A 98 12.95 -12.45 -9.56
C LEU A 98 13.89 -13.64 -9.34
N LEU A 99 14.54 -13.71 -8.18
CA LEU A 99 15.48 -14.79 -7.87
C LEU A 99 14.81 -16.13 -7.52
N SER A 100 13.65 -16.09 -6.87
CA SER A 100 12.88 -17.30 -6.50
C SER A 100 12.14 -17.93 -7.68
N GLY A 101 12.21 -17.32 -8.87
CA GLY A 101 11.54 -17.82 -10.08
C GLY A 101 10.01 -17.83 -9.96
N ARG A 102 9.43 -17.05 -9.03
CA ARG A 102 7.97 -16.96 -8.82
C ARG A 102 7.25 -16.40 -10.04
N ASP A 103 7.89 -15.46 -10.74
CA ASP A 103 7.42 -14.88 -12.01
C ASP A 103 7.39 -15.91 -13.15
N ASN A 104 8.21 -16.96 -13.06
CA ASN A 104 8.31 -17.98 -14.08
C ASN A 104 7.15 -19.01 -14.02
N ARG A 105 6.30 -18.98 -12.99
CA ARG A 105 5.17 -19.91 -12.86
C ARG A 105 3.89 -19.38 -13.51
N GLU A 106 3.61 -18.08 -13.38
CA GLU A 106 2.49 -17.43 -14.10
C GLU A 106 2.71 -17.47 -15.62
N ASN A 107 3.91 -17.14 -16.09
CA ASN A 107 4.23 -17.20 -17.53
C ASN A 107 4.12 -18.63 -18.10
N VAL A 108 4.43 -19.66 -17.31
CA VAL A 108 4.35 -21.07 -17.75
C VAL A 108 2.89 -21.54 -17.79
N GLU A 109 2.07 -21.19 -16.79
CA GLU A 109 0.64 -21.49 -16.79
C GLU A 109 -0.11 -20.75 -17.93
N GLU A 110 0.23 -19.49 -18.21
CA GLU A 110 -0.36 -18.71 -19.30
C GLU A 110 0.06 -19.25 -20.69
N THR A 111 1.32 -19.66 -20.85
CA THR A 111 1.81 -20.31 -22.08
C THR A 111 1.11 -21.66 -22.32
N ASP A 112 0.90 -22.46 -21.27
CA ASP A 112 0.21 -23.75 -21.37
C ASP A 112 -1.27 -23.58 -21.77
N GLU A 113 -1.97 -22.56 -21.27
CA GLU A 113 -3.36 -22.27 -21.66
C GLU A 113 -3.48 -21.79 -23.12
N GLU A 114 -2.59 -20.90 -23.58
CA GLU A 114 -2.55 -20.44 -24.98
C GLU A 114 -2.26 -21.59 -25.96
N PHE A 115 -1.32 -22.47 -25.62
CA PHE A 115 -0.99 -23.65 -26.43
C PHE A 115 -2.16 -24.64 -26.52
N ILE A 116 -2.94 -24.81 -25.45
CA ILE A 116 -4.13 -25.67 -25.42
C ILE A 116 -5.27 -25.07 -26.27
N GLU A 117 -5.46 -23.75 -26.24
CA GLU A 117 -6.42 -23.03 -27.08
C GLU A 117 -6.07 -23.11 -28.58
N GLU A 118 -4.80 -22.90 -28.95
CA GLU A 118 -4.34 -23.04 -30.34
C GLU A 118 -4.56 -24.48 -30.85
N GLY A 119 -4.28 -25.48 -30.00
CA GLY A 119 -4.50 -26.89 -30.33
C GLY A 119 -5.97 -27.25 -30.56
N LYS A 120 -6.91 -26.61 -29.86
CA LYS A 120 -8.36 -26.77 -30.07
C LYS A 120 -8.87 -26.11 -31.34
N THR A 121 -8.22 -25.05 -31.80
CA THR A 121 -8.67 -24.24 -32.95
C THR A 121 -8.23 -24.83 -34.28
N ARG A 122 -7.19 -25.70 -34.28
CA ARG A 122 -6.65 -26.35 -35.49
C ARG A 122 -7.22 -27.74 -35.80
N VAL A 123 -8.21 -28.22 -35.04
CA VAL A 123 -8.93 -29.49 -35.25
C VAL A 123 -10.38 -29.19 -35.63
#